data_AF-A0AAV9X943-F1
#
_entry.id   AF-A0AAV9X943-F1
#
_cell.length_a   1.000
_cell.length_b   1.000
_cell.length_c   1.000
_cell.angle_alpha   90.00
_cell.angle_beta   90.00
_cell.angle_gamma   90.00
#
_symmetry.space_group_name_H-M   'P 1'
#
loop_
_entity.id
_entity.type
_entity.pdbx_description
1 polymer ?
#
loop_
_entity_poly.entity_id
_entity_poly.type
_entity_poly.pdbx_seq_one_letter_code
_entity_poly.pdbx_strand_id
1 'polypeptide(L)'
;MAQYEELTKKIKQMPPKRELRKLSPSEQEGVKRSVTEARFALQQLCLTTRDKLVPNNVRRSFKNALGHDTQFNIFLVASKAYQIQAGRFLMEAEAKGSMNAEQTQIPQLRDFCINIPREQKLCRTKYFIHNISRAFSAAKFLVEDLGASLTRERREAISKDLHKAVDGMKKGLFTLRETCSNEIGKEIESLIKETDQLSLNSVKYCKKVQSKARQELNWQTYRVICARGGDYSNSKRHTDKNLNLNSKFLGAIDDKLANTWSKSMDKIRRSLNNYTVKFSIQLNVFKERWMSILYEHCGIGSKDIGSNKNDITNALQGMSLGTEKLYLDQTQRVDQQQRDLNRDFRSTNRMRDALMNAYQEASDETGL
;
A
#
# COMPACT_ATOMS: atom_id res chain seq x y z
N MET A 1 -11.62 -35.67 17.12
CA MET A 1 -10.60 -36.46 17.83
C MET A 1 -10.56 -37.90 17.31
N ALA A 2 -11.66 -38.67 17.40
CA ALA A 2 -11.70 -40.06 16.90
C ALA A 2 -11.22 -40.26 15.44
N GLN A 3 -11.67 -39.44 14.49
CA GLN A 3 -11.24 -39.52 13.08
C GLN A 3 -9.74 -39.18 12.88
N TYR A 4 -9.17 -38.28 13.68
CA TYR A 4 -7.75 -37.93 13.60
C TYR A 4 -6.87 -39.09 14.08
N GLU A 5 -7.26 -39.72 15.19
CA GLU A 5 -6.55 -40.87 15.76
C GLU A 5 -6.61 -42.08 14.83
N GLU A 6 -7.77 -42.32 14.19
CA GLU A 6 -7.96 -43.41 13.24
C GLU A 6 -7.07 -43.25 11.99
N LEU A 7 -7.04 -42.05 11.40
CA LEU A 7 -6.19 -41.74 10.24
C LEU A 7 -4.70 -41.80 10.59
N THR A 8 -4.33 -41.30 11.77
CA THR A 8 -2.94 -41.37 12.26
C THR A 8 -2.51 -42.82 12.48
N LYS A 9 -3.40 -43.66 13.01
CA LYS A 9 -3.16 -45.10 13.20
C LYS A 9 -2.96 -45.82 11.87
N LYS A 10 -3.81 -45.53 10.86
CA LYS A 10 -3.67 -46.07 9.48
C LYS A 10 -2.34 -45.70 8.83
N ILE A 11 -1.84 -44.48 9.05
CA ILE A 11 -0.54 -44.04 8.52
C ILE A 11 0.63 -44.73 9.24
N LYS A 12 0.54 -44.89 10.57
CA LYS A 12 1.58 -45.53 11.38
C LYS A 12 1.67 -47.05 11.18
N GLN A 13 0.59 -47.69 10.74
CA GLN A 13 0.54 -49.11 10.43
C GLN A 13 1.23 -49.49 9.10
N MET A 14 1.86 -48.54 8.41
CA MET A 14 2.64 -48.82 7.21
C MET A 14 3.81 -49.77 7.53
N PRO A 15 3.90 -50.95 6.89
CA PRO A 15 5.00 -51.88 7.13
C PRO A 15 6.34 -51.25 6.72
N PRO A 16 7.43 -51.50 7.46
CA PRO A 16 8.76 -51.02 7.09
C PRO A 16 9.18 -51.52 5.70
N LYS A 17 10.05 -50.76 5.00
CA LYS A 17 10.50 -51.06 3.63
C LYS A 17 10.97 -52.50 3.40
N ARG A 18 11.52 -53.17 4.43
CA ARG A 18 11.96 -54.57 4.37
C ARG A 18 10.81 -55.58 4.31
N GLU A 19 9.68 -55.28 4.94
CA GLU A 19 8.48 -56.12 4.93
C GLU A 19 7.63 -55.86 3.69
N LEU A 20 7.57 -54.61 3.22
CA LEU A 20 6.94 -54.27 1.94
C LEU A 20 7.55 -55.05 0.78
N ARG A 21 8.87 -55.28 0.77
CA ARG A 21 9.56 -56.05 -0.28
C ARG A 21 9.18 -57.54 -0.34
N LYS A 22 8.56 -58.07 0.72
CA LYS A 22 8.10 -59.48 0.78
C LYS A 22 6.70 -59.66 0.18
N LEU A 23 5.97 -58.57 -0.06
CA LEU A 23 4.63 -58.58 -0.63
C LEU A 23 4.69 -58.59 -2.16
N SER A 24 3.63 -59.08 -2.81
CA SER A 24 3.51 -59.00 -4.26
C SER A 24 3.43 -57.52 -4.73
N PRO A 25 3.82 -57.21 -5.98
CA PRO A 25 3.76 -55.84 -6.50
C PRO A 25 2.36 -55.18 -6.36
N SER A 26 1.30 -55.96 -6.54
CA SER A 26 -0.10 -55.51 -6.40
C SER A 26 -0.43 -55.11 -4.95
N GLU A 27 0.00 -55.91 -3.97
CA GLU A 27 -0.21 -55.64 -2.54
C GLU A 27 0.62 -54.45 -2.06
N GLN A 28 1.86 -54.32 -2.54
CA GLN A 28 2.71 -53.16 -2.24
C GLN A 28 2.06 -51.87 -2.72
N GLU A 29 1.43 -51.90 -3.89
CA GLU A 29 0.77 -50.74 -4.47
C GLU A 29 -0.54 -50.39 -3.75
N GLY A 30 -1.32 -51.41 -3.36
CA GLY A 30 -2.51 -51.24 -2.52
C GLY A 30 -2.22 -50.57 -1.18
N VAL A 31 -1.18 -51.03 -0.47
CA VAL A 31 -0.75 -50.43 0.80
C VAL A 31 -0.26 -49.00 0.62
N LYS A 32 0.53 -48.72 -0.43
CA LYS A 32 0.99 -47.36 -0.74
C LYS A 32 -0.17 -46.42 -1.05
N ARG A 33 -1.16 -46.85 -1.84
CA ARG A 33 -2.36 -46.06 -2.15
C ARG A 33 -3.15 -45.74 -0.89
N SER A 34 -3.45 -46.75 -0.07
CA SER A 34 -4.20 -46.58 1.18
C SER A 34 -3.53 -45.60 2.16
N VAL A 35 -2.20 -45.68 2.31
CA VAL A 35 -1.45 -44.74 3.16
C VAL A 35 -1.45 -43.32 2.58
N THR A 36 -1.38 -43.19 1.25
CA THR A 36 -1.40 -41.89 0.58
C THR A 36 -2.78 -41.22 0.71
N GLU A 37 -3.86 -41.99 0.57
CA GLU A 37 -5.24 -41.55 0.81
C GLU A 37 -5.46 -41.13 2.27
N ALA A 38 -4.96 -41.93 3.23
CA ALA A 38 -5.05 -41.60 4.65
C ALA A 38 -4.28 -40.31 4.99
N ARG A 39 -3.10 -40.08 4.39
CA ARG A 39 -2.34 -38.83 4.52
C ARG A 39 -3.11 -37.64 3.97
N PHE A 40 -3.71 -37.78 2.79
CA PHE A 40 -4.52 -36.73 2.18
C PHE A 40 -5.75 -36.40 3.03
N ALA A 41 -6.46 -37.40 3.52
CA ALA A 41 -7.63 -37.21 4.39
C ALA A 41 -7.24 -36.51 5.71
N LEU A 42 -6.12 -36.91 6.32
CA LEU A 42 -5.61 -36.28 7.54
C LEU A 42 -5.24 -34.82 7.30
N GLN A 43 -4.57 -34.53 6.18
CA GLN A 43 -4.22 -33.17 5.79
C GLN A 43 -5.48 -32.29 5.61
N GLN A 44 -6.50 -32.77 4.92
CA GLN A 44 -7.77 -32.05 4.74
C GLN A 44 -8.50 -31.81 6.07
N LEU A 45 -8.46 -32.78 6.98
CA LEU A 45 -9.01 -32.62 8.33
C LEU A 45 -8.28 -31.53 9.12
N CYS A 46 -6.94 -31.52 9.06
CA CYS A 46 -6.12 -30.49 9.70
C CYS A 46 -6.40 -29.09 9.10
N LEU A 47 -6.47 -28.97 7.77
CA LEU A 47 -6.83 -27.73 7.08
C LEU A 47 -8.21 -27.22 7.49
N THR A 48 -9.22 -28.09 7.48
CA THR A 48 -10.59 -27.75 7.86
C THR A 48 -10.69 -27.31 9.31
N THR A 49 -9.96 -28.01 10.20
CA THR A 49 -9.92 -27.67 11.63
C THR A 49 -9.29 -26.30 11.82
N ARG A 50 -8.14 -26.06 11.19
CA ARG A 50 -7.42 -24.79 11.25
C ARG A 50 -8.22 -23.63 10.65
N ASP A 51 -8.86 -23.82 9.50
CA ASP A 51 -9.44 -22.70 8.74
C ASP A 51 -10.90 -22.40 9.10
N LYS A 52 -11.62 -23.37 9.68
CA LYS A 52 -13.04 -23.20 10.03
C LYS A 52 -13.29 -23.34 11.52
N LEU A 53 -12.85 -24.44 12.13
CA LEU A 53 -13.21 -24.76 13.52
C LEU A 53 -12.51 -23.84 14.52
N VAL A 54 -11.20 -23.65 14.40
CA VAL A 54 -10.44 -22.80 15.32
C VAL A 54 -10.90 -21.33 15.23
N PRO A 55 -11.04 -20.70 14.05
CA PRO A 55 -11.60 -19.35 13.95
C PRO A 55 -12.97 -19.24 14.59
N ASN A 56 -13.88 -20.19 14.36
CA ASN A 56 -15.22 -20.16 14.96
C ASN A 56 -15.17 -20.26 16.49
N ASN A 57 -14.29 -21.10 17.05
CA ASN A 57 -14.13 -21.22 18.50
C ASN A 57 -13.56 -19.94 19.10
N VAL A 58 -12.51 -19.39 18.49
CA VAL A 58 -11.91 -18.12 18.93
C VAL A 58 -12.94 -16.99 18.84
N ARG A 59 -13.73 -16.92 17.75
CA ARG A 59 -14.83 -15.96 17.60
C ARG A 59 -15.83 -16.05 18.75
N ARG A 60 -16.25 -17.25 19.14
CA ARG A 60 -17.18 -17.43 20.28
C ARG A 60 -16.56 -16.94 21.59
N SER A 61 -15.30 -17.26 21.85
CA SER A 61 -14.61 -16.84 23.08
C SER A 61 -14.50 -15.31 23.17
N PHE A 62 -14.16 -14.64 22.06
CA PHE A 62 -13.99 -13.18 22.05
C PHE A 62 -15.30 -12.39 21.97
N LYS A 63 -16.40 -12.98 21.49
CA LYS A 63 -17.73 -12.34 21.52
C LYS A 63 -18.15 -11.92 22.92
N ASN A 64 -17.81 -12.71 23.93
CA ASN A 64 -18.16 -12.41 25.32
C ASN A 64 -17.33 -11.24 25.90
N ALA A 65 -16.15 -10.97 25.34
CA ALA A 65 -15.24 -9.94 25.84
C ALA A 65 -15.35 -8.60 25.09
N LEU A 66 -15.71 -8.60 23.81
CA LEU A 66 -15.66 -7.42 22.93
C LEU A 66 -17.04 -6.91 22.47
N GLY A 67 -18.13 -7.48 22.98
CA GLY A 67 -19.51 -7.11 22.62
C GLY A 67 -20.02 -7.75 21.32
N HIS A 68 -21.35 -7.82 21.19
CA HIS A 68 -22.03 -8.57 20.12
C HIS A 68 -21.85 -7.98 18.70
N ASP A 69 -21.52 -6.69 18.59
CA ASP A 69 -21.43 -5.97 17.31
C ASP A 69 -20.04 -6.00 16.67
N THR A 70 -19.03 -6.55 17.35
CA THR A 70 -17.66 -6.55 16.85
C THR A 70 -17.42 -7.72 15.90
N GLN A 71 -17.21 -7.42 14.60
CA GLN A 71 -16.78 -8.41 13.61
C GLN A 71 -15.26 -8.55 13.58
N PHE A 72 -14.75 -9.79 13.63
CA PHE A 72 -13.32 -10.09 13.54
C PHE A 72 -13.02 -11.19 12.51
N ASN A 73 -11.97 -10.95 11.72
CA ASN A 73 -11.38 -11.93 10.82
C ASN A 73 -10.13 -12.52 11.46
N ILE A 74 -10.08 -13.85 11.50
CA ILE A 74 -9.03 -14.61 12.17
C ILE A 74 -8.33 -15.44 11.10
N PHE A 75 -7.03 -15.26 10.99
CA PHE A 75 -6.17 -15.98 10.05
C PHE A 75 -5.17 -16.82 10.84
N LEU A 76 -5.15 -18.13 10.58
CA LEU A 76 -4.18 -19.05 11.19
C LEU A 76 -3.14 -19.41 10.15
N VAL A 77 -2.05 -18.64 10.17
CA VAL A 77 -1.03 -18.68 9.12
C VAL A 77 0.01 -19.79 9.32
N ALA A 78 0.35 -20.50 8.25
CA ALA A 78 1.44 -21.48 8.23
C ALA A 78 2.70 -20.85 7.63
N SER A 79 3.39 -20.01 8.41
CA SER A 79 4.54 -19.22 7.95
C SER A 79 5.68 -20.06 7.37
N LYS A 80 6.09 -21.12 8.06
CA LYS A 80 7.16 -22.03 7.59
C LYS A 80 6.83 -22.65 6.23
N ALA A 81 5.61 -23.16 6.07
CA ALA A 81 5.15 -23.77 4.82
C ALA A 81 5.14 -22.76 3.66
N TYR A 82 4.69 -21.52 3.91
CA TYR A 82 4.73 -20.46 2.91
C TYR A 82 6.16 -20.10 2.47
N GLN A 83 7.11 -20.03 3.40
CA GLN A 83 8.51 -19.74 3.07
C GLN A 83 9.18 -20.86 2.26
N ILE A 84 8.83 -22.12 2.53
CA ILE A 84 9.26 -23.28 1.72
C ILE A 84 8.70 -23.16 0.29
N GLN A 85 7.41 -22.88 0.15
CA GLN A 85 6.78 -22.66 -1.16
C GLN A 85 7.35 -21.44 -1.91
N ALA A 86 7.73 -20.40 -1.18
CA ALA A 86 8.39 -19.21 -1.72
C ALA A 86 9.88 -19.44 -2.07
N GLY A 87 10.39 -20.67 -1.97
CA GLY A 87 11.76 -21.04 -2.34
C GLY A 87 12.85 -20.48 -1.41
N ARG A 88 12.48 -19.99 -0.21
CA ARG A 88 13.44 -19.38 0.73
C ARG A 88 14.14 -20.39 1.64
N PHE A 89 13.66 -21.63 1.68
CA PHE A 89 14.30 -22.74 2.40
C PHE A 89 14.72 -23.83 1.40
N LEU A 90 16.04 -24.03 1.27
CA LEU A 90 16.66 -24.99 0.33
C LEU A 90 16.57 -26.47 0.77
N MET A 91 16.18 -26.77 2.02
CA MET A 91 16.41 -28.09 2.62
C MET A 91 15.29 -29.12 2.51
N GLU A 92 14.14 -28.82 1.91
CA GLU A 92 13.03 -29.79 1.81
C GLU A 92 12.59 -29.99 0.36
N ALA A 93 13.52 -30.33 -0.53
CA ALA A 93 13.18 -30.85 -1.87
C ALA A 93 12.36 -32.16 -1.80
N GLU A 94 12.31 -32.81 -0.63
CA GLU A 94 11.47 -33.96 -0.33
C GLU A 94 10.06 -33.60 0.17
N ALA A 95 9.76 -32.33 0.48
CA ALA A 95 8.39 -31.87 0.79
C ALA A 95 7.54 -31.68 -0.48
N LYS A 96 7.74 -32.54 -1.50
CA LYS A 96 6.87 -32.68 -2.67
C LYS A 96 5.57 -33.35 -2.24
N GLY A 97 4.76 -32.59 -1.52
CA GLY A 97 3.44 -32.97 -1.09
C GLY A 97 3.04 -32.14 0.13
N SER A 98 1.89 -31.47 0.02
CA SER A 98 0.96 -31.21 1.13
C SER A 98 0.63 -29.75 1.49
N MET A 99 1.10 -28.71 0.80
CA MET A 99 0.45 -27.39 0.97
C MET A 99 0.75 -26.44 -0.19
N ASN A 100 -0.27 -25.97 -0.90
CA ASN A 100 -0.10 -24.85 -1.83
C ASN A 100 -0.02 -23.52 -1.05
N ALA A 101 0.49 -22.45 -1.68
CA ALA A 101 0.63 -21.14 -1.03
C ALA A 101 -0.71 -20.61 -0.47
N GLU A 102 -1.82 -20.86 -1.17
CA GLU A 102 -3.17 -20.47 -0.74
C GLU A 102 -3.60 -21.15 0.56
N GLN A 103 -3.24 -22.42 0.75
CA GLN A 103 -3.52 -23.19 1.96
C GLN A 103 -2.69 -22.72 3.16
N THR A 104 -1.81 -21.73 3.04
CA THR A 104 -1.05 -21.19 4.19
C THR A 104 -1.76 -20.05 4.91
N GLN A 105 -2.89 -19.56 4.37
CA GLN A 105 -3.62 -18.36 4.84
C GLN A 105 -2.84 -17.02 4.76
N ILE A 106 -1.57 -17.03 4.33
CA ILE A 106 -0.75 -15.82 4.20
C ILE A 106 -1.21 -14.93 3.05
N PRO A 107 -1.51 -15.44 1.85
CA PRO A 107 -2.08 -14.63 0.77
C PRO A 107 -3.37 -13.93 1.19
N GLN A 108 -4.29 -14.63 1.85
CA GLN A 108 -5.57 -14.08 2.29
C GLN A 108 -5.40 -13.05 3.41
N LEU A 109 -4.46 -13.28 4.35
CA LEU A 109 -4.09 -12.27 5.34
C LEU A 109 -3.52 -11.02 4.68
N ARG A 110 -2.64 -11.19 3.68
CA ARG A 110 -2.06 -10.08 2.92
C ARG A 110 -3.17 -9.28 2.21
N ASP A 111 -4.06 -9.95 1.50
CA ASP A 111 -5.16 -9.31 0.78
C ASP A 111 -6.10 -8.58 1.74
N PHE A 112 -6.41 -9.19 2.89
CA PHE A 112 -7.19 -8.54 3.94
C PHE A 112 -6.50 -7.28 4.46
N CYS A 113 -5.21 -7.35 4.78
CA CYS A 113 -4.42 -6.20 5.23
C CYS A 113 -4.33 -5.10 4.16
N ILE A 114 -4.33 -5.45 2.86
CA ILE A 114 -4.35 -4.49 1.75
C ILE A 114 -5.75 -3.85 1.59
N ASN A 115 -6.82 -4.63 1.78
CA ASN A 115 -8.18 -4.19 1.56
C ASN A 115 -8.72 -3.30 2.68
N ILE A 116 -8.34 -3.52 3.96
CA ILE A 116 -8.83 -2.69 5.08
C ILE A 116 -8.56 -1.19 4.85
N PRO A 117 -7.33 -0.74 4.54
CA PRO A 117 -7.10 0.66 4.25
C PRO A 117 -7.89 1.15 3.03
N ARG A 118 -8.04 0.32 1.98
CA ARG A 118 -8.79 0.69 0.77
C ARG A 118 -10.27 0.93 1.08
N GLU A 119 -10.91 0.05 1.86
CA GLU A 119 -12.31 0.18 2.25
C GLU A 119 -12.53 1.38 3.18
N GLN A 120 -11.64 1.59 4.15
CA GLN A 120 -11.69 2.76 5.01
C GLN A 120 -11.57 4.07 4.20
N LYS A 121 -10.67 4.12 3.21
CA LYS A 121 -10.53 5.26 2.30
C LYS A 121 -11.80 5.49 1.49
N LEU A 122 -12.37 4.42 0.91
CA LEU A 122 -13.63 4.52 0.17
C LEU A 122 -14.77 5.03 1.05
N CYS A 123 -14.89 4.53 2.28
CA CYS A 123 -15.89 4.97 3.25
C CYS A 123 -15.72 6.46 3.60
N ARG A 124 -14.49 6.92 3.84
CA ARG A 124 -14.19 8.34 4.09
C ARG A 124 -14.54 9.24 2.90
N THR A 125 -14.20 8.83 1.68
CA THR A 125 -14.57 9.57 0.46
C THR A 125 -16.08 9.63 0.29
N LYS A 126 -16.79 8.50 0.48
CA LYS A 126 -18.26 8.46 0.46
C LYS A 126 -18.86 9.37 1.51
N TYR A 127 -18.34 9.37 2.73
CA TYR A 127 -18.78 10.26 3.81
C TYR A 127 -18.61 11.73 3.43
N PHE A 128 -17.47 12.11 2.85
CA PHE A 128 -17.24 13.48 2.39
C PHE A 128 -18.23 13.91 1.30
N ILE A 129 -18.38 13.10 0.25
CA ILE A 129 -19.31 13.36 -0.86
C ILE A 129 -20.75 13.45 -0.35
N HIS A 130 -21.13 12.54 0.57
CA HIS A 130 -22.46 12.54 1.16
C HIS A 130 -22.75 13.82 1.93
N ASN A 131 -21.79 14.33 2.74
CA ASN A 131 -21.97 15.59 3.47
C ASN A 131 -22.05 16.81 2.54
N ILE A 132 -21.28 16.82 1.44
CA ILE A 132 -21.42 17.85 0.39
C ILE A 132 -22.83 17.82 -0.20
N SER A 133 -23.28 16.65 -0.63
CA SER A 133 -24.61 16.50 -1.22
C SER A 133 -25.69 16.90 -0.23
N ARG A 134 -25.57 16.49 1.04
CA ARG A 134 -26.52 16.85 2.10
C ARG A 134 -26.57 18.36 2.33
N ALA A 135 -25.43 19.05 2.34
CA ALA A 135 -25.40 20.51 2.50
C ALA A 135 -26.13 21.21 1.35
N PHE A 136 -25.86 20.81 0.09
CA PHE A 136 -26.54 21.37 -1.08
C PHE A 136 -28.02 20.98 -1.17
N SER A 137 -28.39 19.78 -0.75
CA SER A 137 -29.78 19.36 -0.68
C SER A 137 -30.55 20.11 0.41
N ALA A 138 -30.00 20.22 1.62
CA ALA A 138 -30.63 20.97 2.72
C ALA A 138 -30.80 22.46 2.38
N ALA A 139 -29.79 23.03 1.73
CA ALA A 139 -29.83 24.34 1.11
C ALA A 139 -31.01 24.52 0.14
N LYS A 140 -31.14 23.58 -0.81
CA LYS A 140 -32.21 23.58 -1.81
C LYS A 140 -33.60 23.40 -1.16
N PHE A 141 -33.71 22.44 -0.25
CA PHE A 141 -34.94 22.18 0.51
C PHE A 141 -35.36 23.41 1.31
N LEU A 142 -34.44 24.14 1.95
CA LEU A 142 -34.78 25.36 2.66
C LEU A 142 -35.36 26.43 1.72
N VAL A 143 -34.85 26.57 0.49
CA VAL A 143 -35.43 27.50 -0.51
C VAL A 143 -36.83 27.07 -0.96
N GLU A 144 -37.07 25.77 -1.06
CA GLU A 144 -38.36 25.19 -1.49
C GLU A 144 -39.41 25.18 -0.35
N ASP A 145 -38.98 24.95 0.90
CA ASP A 145 -39.82 24.77 2.10
C ASP A 145 -40.15 26.09 2.83
N LEU A 146 -39.47 27.19 2.50
CA LEU A 146 -39.92 28.57 2.84
C LEU A 146 -41.24 28.97 2.13
N GLY A 147 -41.97 27.99 1.57
CA GLY A 147 -42.93 28.06 0.47
C GLY A 147 -44.23 28.84 0.70
N ALA A 148 -44.53 29.31 1.91
CA ALA A 148 -45.74 30.09 2.19
C ALA A 148 -45.50 31.47 2.83
N SER A 149 -44.38 31.68 3.52
CA SER A 149 -44.12 32.89 4.32
C SER A 149 -43.31 33.96 3.59
N LEU A 150 -42.59 33.61 2.51
CA LEU A 150 -41.79 34.54 1.72
C LEU A 150 -42.43 34.86 0.36
N THR A 151 -42.36 36.14 -0.03
CA THR A 151 -42.76 36.61 -1.35
C THR A 151 -41.92 35.95 -2.45
N ARG A 152 -42.50 35.79 -3.64
CA ARG A 152 -41.83 35.20 -4.81
C ARG A 152 -40.50 35.89 -5.13
N GLU A 153 -40.48 37.22 -5.08
CA GLU A 153 -39.30 38.05 -5.31
C GLU A 153 -38.16 37.76 -4.32
N ARG A 154 -38.49 37.56 -3.03
CA ARG A 154 -37.50 37.19 -2.01
C ARG A 154 -36.96 35.78 -2.23
N ARG A 155 -37.81 34.82 -2.63
CA ARG A 155 -37.35 33.46 -2.98
C ARG A 155 -36.39 33.46 -4.16
N GLU A 156 -36.70 34.23 -5.21
CA GLU A 156 -35.84 34.38 -6.38
C GLU A 156 -34.51 35.07 -6.01
N ALA A 157 -34.53 36.08 -5.13
CA ALA A 157 -33.32 36.74 -4.63
C ALA A 157 -32.43 35.80 -3.80
N ILE A 158 -32.99 35.06 -2.84
CA ILE A 158 -32.26 34.07 -2.03
C ILE A 158 -31.63 33.02 -2.94
N SER A 159 -32.42 32.44 -3.86
CA SER A 159 -31.93 31.42 -4.79
C SER A 159 -30.77 31.94 -5.63
N LYS A 160 -30.86 33.17 -6.15
CA LYS A 160 -29.81 33.81 -6.93
C LYS A 160 -28.53 34.01 -6.12
N ASP A 161 -28.63 34.47 -4.88
CA ASP A 161 -27.46 34.72 -4.04
C ASP A 161 -26.81 33.44 -3.52
N LEU A 162 -27.61 32.41 -3.21
CA LEU A 162 -27.09 31.08 -2.90
C LEU A 162 -26.35 30.48 -4.09
N HIS A 163 -26.91 30.54 -5.31
CA HIS A 163 -26.22 30.09 -6.52
C HIS A 163 -24.89 30.82 -6.74
N LYS A 164 -24.84 32.14 -6.52
CA LYS A 164 -23.57 32.89 -6.58
C LYS A 164 -22.56 32.41 -5.53
N ALA A 165 -23.00 32.08 -4.31
CA ALA A 165 -22.13 31.56 -3.28
C ALA A 165 -21.57 30.17 -3.65
N VAL A 166 -22.40 29.30 -4.24
CA VAL A 166 -21.97 27.98 -4.77
C VAL A 166 -20.96 28.15 -5.90
N ASP A 167 -21.24 29.02 -6.86
CA ASP A 167 -20.32 29.29 -7.98
C ASP A 167 -19.00 29.90 -7.51
N GLY A 168 -19.05 30.79 -6.52
CA GLY A 168 -17.87 31.35 -5.87
C GLY A 168 -17.01 30.27 -5.22
N MET A 169 -17.63 29.37 -4.44
CA MET A 169 -16.95 28.22 -3.84
C MET A 169 -16.34 27.32 -4.93
N LYS A 170 -17.12 26.97 -5.95
CA LYS A 170 -16.65 26.13 -7.07
C LYS A 170 -15.42 26.73 -7.74
N LYS A 171 -15.47 28.02 -8.10
CA LYS A 171 -14.32 28.75 -8.68
C LYS A 171 -13.12 28.75 -7.74
N GLY A 172 -13.31 29.06 -6.47
CA GLY A 172 -12.25 29.03 -5.46
C GLY A 172 -11.58 27.65 -5.34
N LEU A 173 -12.37 26.57 -5.34
CA LEU A 173 -11.86 25.20 -5.31
C LEU A 173 -11.07 24.84 -6.57
N PHE A 174 -11.52 25.26 -7.75
CA PHE A 174 -10.78 25.07 -9.00
C PHE A 174 -9.44 25.80 -8.98
N THR A 175 -9.42 27.07 -8.59
CA THR A 175 -8.18 27.86 -8.47
C THR A 175 -7.21 27.23 -7.46
N LEU A 176 -7.71 26.75 -6.31
CA LEU A 176 -6.88 26.06 -5.33
C LEU A 176 -6.27 24.76 -5.89
N ARG A 177 -7.07 23.98 -6.63
CA ARG A 177 -6.59 22.76 -7.29
C ARG A 177 -5.49 23.09 -8.30
N GLU A 178 -5.71 24.05 -9.18
CA GLU A 178 -4.72 24.45 -10.19
C GLU A 178 -3.45 24.98 -9.55
N THR A 179 -3.57 25.83 -8.52
CA THR A 179 -2.40 26.35 -7.79
C THR A 179 -1.58 25.23 -7.18
N CYS A 180 -2.21 24.31 -6.45
CA CYS A 180 -1.52 23.17 -5.86
C CYS A 180 -0.89 22.25 -6.93
N SER A 181 -1.60 21.99 -8.02
CA SER A 181 -1.11 21.16 -9.13
C SER A 181 0.11 21.81 -9.80
N ASN A 182 0.08 23.12 -10.01
CA ASN A 182 1.17 23.86 -10.64
C ASN A 182 2.40 23.93 -9.71
N GLU A 183 2.22 24.12 -8.41
CA GLU A 183 3.32 24.08 -7.43
C GLU A 183 3.99 22.70 -7.41
N ILE A 184 3.20 21.63 -7.36
CA ILE A 184 3.73 20.25 -7.39
C ILE A 184 4.43 19.97 -8.72
N GLY A 185 3.82 20.37 -9.85
CA GLY A 185 4.40 20.20 -11.19
C GLY A 185 5.77 20.87 -11.32
N LYS A 186 5.90 22.12 -10.85
CA LYS A 186 7.18 22.84 -10.82
C LYS A 186 8.23 22.13 -9.97
N GLU A 187 7.83 21.55 -8.84
CA GLU A 187 8.78 20.83 -7.99
C GLU A 187 9.24 19.51 -8.63
N ILE A 188 8.33 18.79 -9.31
CA ILE A 188 8.69 17.58 -10.08
C ILE A 188 9.67 17.94 -11.20
N GLU A 189 9.40 19.01 -11.96
CA GLU A 189 10.31 19.47 -13.00
C GLU A 189 11.69 19.86 -12.45
N SER A 190 11.74 20.53 -11.30
CA SER A 190 12.99 20.86 -10.61
C SER A 190 13.75 19.60 -10.20
N LEU A 191 13.06 18.62 -9.63
CA LEU A 191 13.63 17.34 -9.20
C LEU A 191 14.24 16.57 -10.38
N ILE A 192 13.54 16.53 -11.52
CA ILE A 192 14.05 15.90 -12.74
C ILE A 192 15.34 16.60 -13.20
N LYS A 193 15.32 17.94 -13.32
CA LYS A 193 16.49 18.72 -13.75
C LYS A 193 17.70 18.54 -12.82
N GLU A 194 17.48 18.56 -11.51
CA GLU A 194 18.54 18.32 -10.53
C GLU A 194 19.10 16.89 -10.63
N THR A 195 18.22 15.90 -10.80
CA THR A 195 18.63 14.49 -10.95
C THR A 195 19.44 14.27 -12.23
N ASP A 196 19.04 14.88 -13.34
CA ASP A 196 19.79 14.82 -14.60
C ASP A 196 21.19 15.44 -14.45
N GLN A 197 21.29 16.59 -13.78
CA GLN A 197 22.58 17.22 -13.52
C GLN A 197 23.47 16.36 -12.60
N LEU A 198 22.87 15.70 -11.59
CA LEU A 198 23.59 14.76 -10.72
C LEU A 198 24.13 13.57 -11.52
N SER A 199 23.32 13.03 -12.44
CA SER A 199 23.73 11.95 -13.35
C SER A 199 24.94 12.36 -14.20
N LEU A 200 24.90 13.53 -14.85
CA LEU A 200 26.03 14.04 -15.64
C LEU A 200 27.30 14.20 -14.80
N ASN A 201 27.17 14.75 -13.59
CA ASN A 201 28.29 14.94 -12.67
C ASN A 201 28.86 13.61 -12.14
N SER A 202 28.03 12.56 -12.03
CA SER A 202 28.43 11.25 -11.54
C SER A 202 29.37 10.51 -12.49
N VAL A 203 29.35 10.82 -13.79
CA VAL A 203 30.18 10.14 -14.81
C VAL A 203 31.67 10.17 -14.44
N LYS A 204 32.18 11.33 -13.99
CA LYS A 204 33.59 11.48 -13.59
C LYS A 204 33.92 10.60 -12.38
N TYR A 205 33.00 10.47 -11.43
CA TYR A 205 33.18 9.62 -10.27
C TYR A 205 33.14 8.14 -10.65
N CYS A 206 32.17 7.72 -11.48
CA CYS A 206 32.06 6.34 -11.94
C CYS A 206 33.32 5.90 -12.70
N LYS A 207 33.89 6.77 -13.56
CA LYS A 207 35.19 6.52 -14.20
C LYS A 207 36.32 6.31 -13.20
N LYS A 208 36.38 7.11 -12.12
CA LYS A 208 37.37 6.92 -11.04
C LYS A 208 37.17 5.60 -10.30
N VAL A 209 35.92 5.23 -9.99
CA VAL A 209 35.59 3.94 -9.35
C VAL A 209 36.03 2.77 -10.22
N GLN A 210 35.74 2.82 -11.53
CA GLN A 210 36.15 1.79 -12.49
C GLN A 210 37.68 1.70 -12.58
N SER A 211 38.37 2.83 -12.75
CA SER A 211 39.84 2.88 -12.83
C SER A 211 40.49 2.32 -11.58
N LYS A 212 40.00 2.72 -10.40
CA LYS A 212 40.47 2.20 -9.12
C LYS A 212 40.22 0.70 -8.98
N ALA A 213 39.04 0.21 -9.39
CA ALA A 213 38.75 -1.21 -9.38
C ALA A 213 39.69 -2.02 -10.31
N ARG A 214 40.02 -1.50 -11.49
CA ARG A 214 40.99 -2.14 -12.41
C ARG A 214 42.42 -2.13 -11.87
N GLN A 215 42.80 -1.13 -11.08
CA GLN A 215 44.15 -1.03 -10.48
C GLN A 215 44.33 -1.89 -9.22
N GLU A 216 43.30 -1.95 -8.35
CA GLU A 216 43.39 -2.64 -7.06
C GLU A 216 43.08 -4.14 -7.14
N LEU A 217 42.40 -4.59 -8.19
CA LEU A 217 41.98 -5.98 -8.35
C LEU A 217 42.84 -6.68 -9.39
N ASN A 218 43.22 -7.93 -9.10
CA ASN A 218 43.76 -8.82 -10.13
C ASN A 218 42.73 -8.93 -11.26
N TRP A 219 43.19 -8.85 -12.51
CA TRP A 219 42.39 -8.97 -13.73
C TRP A 219 41.40 -10.15 -13.70
N GLN A 220 41.83 -11.32 -13.26
CA GLN A 220 40.97 -12.51 -13.17
C GLN A 220 39.82 -12.30 -12.16
N THR A 221 40.08 -11.58 -11.07
CA THR A 221 39.06 -11.25 -10.07
C THR A 221 38.10 -10.19 -10.59
N TYR A 222 38.62 -9.14 -11.24
CA TYR A 222 37.81 -8.11 -11.89
C TYR A 222 36.87 -8.71 -12.95
N ARG A 223 37.40 -9.59 -13.80
CA ARG A 223 36.62 -10.32 -14.81
C ARG A 223 35.49 -11.15 -14.21
N VAL A 224 35.77 -11.88 -13.12
CA VAL A 224 34.75 -12.68 -12.41
C VAL A 224 33.67 -11.79 -11.77
N ILE A 225 34.05 -10.62 -11.24
CA ILE A 225 33.10 -9.63 -10.71
C ILE A 225 32.18 -9.12 -11.84
N CYS A 226 32.75 -8.75 -12.99
CA CYS A 226 32.00 -8.32 -14.16
C CYS A 226 31.05 -9.42 -14.68
N ALA A 227 31.54 -10.66 -14.83
CA ALA A 227 30.71 -11.81 -15.25
C ALA A 227 29.53 -12.11 -14.29
N ARG A 228 29.59 -11.64 -13.05
CA ARG A 228 28.53 -11.77 -12.03
C ARG A 228 27.67 -10.51 -11.90
N GLY A 229 27.74 -9.59 -12.86
CA GLY A 229 26.97 -8.34 -12.84
C GLY A 229 27.44 -7.35 -11.77
N GLY A 230 28.74 -7.34 -11.46
CA GLY A 230 29.32 -6.38 -10.52
C GLY A 230 29.16 -6.73 -9.05
N ASP A 231 28.73 -7.95 -8.71
CA ASP A 231 28.62 -8.44 -7.33
C ASP A 231 29.56 -9.64 -7.09
N TYR A 232 30.34 -9.57 -6.02
CA TYR A 232 31.23 -10.63 -5.61
C TYR A 232 31.21 -10.81 -4.09
N SER A 233 30.53 -11.88 -3.68
CA SER A 233 30.55 -12.39 -2.33
C SER A 233 31.39 -13.66 -2.28
N ASN A 234 32.49 -13.62 -1.52
CA ASN A 234 33.35 -14.79 -1.32
C ASN A 234 33.07 -15.36 0.07
N SER A 235 32.14 -16.33 0.18
CA SER A 235 31.70 -16.84 1.48
C SER A 235 32.76 -17.67 2.23
N LYS A 236 33.93 -17.92 1.63
CA LYS A 236 34.98 -18.81 2.18
C LYS A 236 36.09 -18.09 2.95
N ARG A 237 36.19 -16.76 2.89
CA ARG A 237 37.16 -15.98 3.67
C ARG A 237 36.44 -14.84 4.38
N HIS A 238 36.31 -14.94 5.70
CA HIS A 238 35.70 -13.92 6.56
C HIS A 238 36.42 -12.55 6.54
N THR A 239 37.54 -12.44 5.82
CA THR A 239 38.39 -11.24 5.76
C THR A 239 38.35 -10.49 4.42
N ASP A 240 37.85 -11.10 3.34
CA ASP A 240 37.76 -10.43 2.03
C ASP A 240 36.38 -9.76 1.90
N LYS A 241 36.40 -8.42 2.00
CA LYS A 241 35.23 -7.53 1.89
C LYS A 241 34.35 -7.92 0.70
N ASN A 242 33.04 -8.14 0.92
CA ASN A 242 32.04 -8.20 -0.14
C ASN A 242 32.25 -7.00 -1.08
N LEU A 243 32.60 -7.27 -2.34
CA LEU A 243 32.90 -6.22 -3.32
C LEU A 243 31.71 -6.09 -4.26
N ASN A 244 30.95 -5.03 -4.07
CA ASN A 244 29.80 -4.69 -4.91
C ASN A 244 30.12 -3.39 -5.68
N LEU A 245 30.38 -3.51 -6.98
CA LEU A 245 30.65 -2.35 -7.83
C LEU A 245 29.39 -1.50 -8.01
N ASN A 246 28.21 -2.11 -8.06
CA ASN A 246 26.94 -1.39 -8.18
C ASN A 246 26.72 -0.44 -7.00
N SER A 247 27.01 -0.87 -5.76
CA SER A 247 26.91 0.00 -4.58
C SER A 247 27.95 1.12 -4.60
N LYS A 248 29.18 0.85 -5.10
CA LYS A 248 30.21 1.89 -5.25
C LYS A 248 29.83 2.92 -6.30
N PHE A 249 29.24 2.53 -7.42
CA PHE A 249 28.74 3.45 -8.43
C PHE A 249 27.58 4.29 -7.90
N LEU A 250 26.64 3.67 -7.18
CA LEU A 250 25.54 4.38 -6.53
C LEU A 250 26.03 5.39 -5.49
N GLY A 251 27.12 5.10 -4.76
CA GLY A 251 27.67 6.00 -3.75
C GLY A 251 28.02 7.41 -4.24
N ALA A 252 28.20 7.62 -5.56
CA ALA A 252 28.40 8.96 -6.13
C ALA A 252 27.16 9.86 -6.06
N ILE A 253 26.00 9.20 -6.17
CA ILE A 253 24.70 9.81 -6.40
C ILE A 253 23.84 9.70 -5.15
N ASP A 254 23.98 8.63 -4.37
CA ASP A 254 23.05 8.23 -3.31
C ASP A 254 22.81 9.34 -2.27
N ASP A 255 23.86 9.93 -1.69
CA ASP A 255 23.70 10.99 -0.68
C ASP A 255 23.09 12.28 -1.24
N LYS A 256 23.47 12.66 -2.46
CA LYS A 256 22.98 13.89 -3.09
C LYS A 256 21.54 13.72 -3.57
N LEU A 257 21.24 12.57 -4.17
CA LEU A 257 19.90 12.19 -4.60
C LEU A 257 18.97 12.05 -3.39
N ALA A 258 19.44 11.46 -2.28
CA ALA A 258 18.72 11.41 -1.02
C ALA A 258 18.28 12.79 -0.54
N ASN A 259 19.21 13.74 -0.54
CA ASN A 259 19.00 15.09 -0.07
C ASN A 259 18.04 15.86 -0.98
N THR A 260 18.28 15.83 -2.30
CA THR A 260 17.41 16.46 -3.30
C THR A 260 16.00 15.87 -3.24
N TRP A 261 15.86 14.55 -3.22
CA TRP A 261 14.58 13.86 -3.09
C TRP A 261 13.82 14.27 -1.84
N SER A 262 14.49 14.24 -0.67
CA SER A 262 13.85 14.60 0.61
C SER A 262 13.35 16.05 0.61
N LYS A 263 14.16 16.98 0.11
CA LYS A 263 13.78 18.39 -0.01
C LYS A 263 12.58 18.61 -0.93
N SER A 264 12.55 17.94 -2.07
CA SER A 264 11.42 18.02 -3.00
C SER A 264 10.15 17.43 -2.42
N MET A 265 10.25 16.27 -1.74
CA MET A 265 9.11 15.66 -1.07
C MET A 265 8.55 16.54 0.07
N ASP A 266 9.42 17.21 0.83
CA ASP A 266 9.00 18.16 1.87
C ASP A 266 8.25 19.37 1.29
N LYS A 267 8.63 19.85 0.10
CA LYS A 267 7.91 20.92 -0.58
C LYS A 267 6.56 20.44 -1.12
N ILE A 268 6.49 19.27 -1.74
CA ILE A 268 5.23 18.66 -2.19
C ILE A 268 4.27 18.50 -1.00
N ARG A 269 4.77 17.99 0.13
CA ARG A 269 3.99 17.86 1.37
C ARG A 269 3.48 19.22 1.86
N ARG A 270 4.31 20.26 1.81
CA ARG A 270 3.92 21.63 2.16
C ARG A 270 2.82 22.17 1.24
N SER A 271 2.92 21.96 -0.08
CA SER A 271 1.86 22.37 -1.02
C SER A 271 0.53 21.67 -0.75
N LEU A 272 0.54 20.37 -0.44
CA LEU A 272 -0.66 19.62 -0.06
C LEU A 272 -1.26 20.10 1.28
N ASN A 273 -0.42 20.44 2.26
CA ASN A 273 -0.87 21.01 3.51
C ASN A 273 -1.50 22.40 3.31
N ASN A 274 -0.84 23.25 2.52
CA ASN A 274 -1.33 24.58 2.16
C ASN A 274 -2.68 24.50 1.43
N TYR A 275 -2.83 23.57 0.50
CA TYR A 275 -4.10 23.29 -0.16
C TYR A 275 -5.20 22.97 0.85
N THR A 276 -4.94 22.10 1.82
CA THR A 276 -5.91 21.68 2.84
C THR A 276 -6.34 22.81 3.77
N VAL A 277 -5.36 23.60 4.23
CA VAL A 277 -5.63 24.80 5.05
C VAL A 277 -6.49 25.79 4.26
N LYS A 278 -6.10 26.09 3.02
CA LYS A 278 -6.86 27.01 2.15
C LYS A 278 -8.24 26.46 1.78
N PHE A 279 -8.38 25.16 1.57
CA PHE A 279 -9.68 24.51 1.34
C PHE A 279 -10.60 24.70 2.55
N SER A 280 -10.08 24.50 3.76
CA SER A 280 -10.83 24.68 5.00
C SER A 280 -11.25 26.14 5.19
N ILE A 281 -10.37 27.10 4.86
CA ILE A 281 -10.70 28.53 4.84
C ILE A 281 -11.82 28.80 3.82
N GLN A 282 -11.75 28.26 2.61
CA GLN A 282 -12.80 28.43 1.60
C GLN A 282 -14.14 27.83 2.03
N LEU A 283 -14.13 26.67 2.69
CA LEU A 283 -15.35 26.10 3.30
C LEU A 283 -15.95 27.02 4.36
N ASN A 284 -15.12 27.61 5.21
CA ASN A 284 -15.58 28.56 6.24
C ASN A 284 -16.13 29.84 5.60
N VAL A 285 -15.47 30.41 4.60
CA VAL A 285 -15.97 31.57 3.84
C VAL A 285 -17.32 31.26 3.21
N PHE A 286 -17.48 30.08 2.61
CA PHE A 286 -18.75 29.62 2.06
C PHE A 286 -19.82 29.49 3.15
N LYS A 287 -19.50 28.86 4.29
CA LYS A 287 -20.39 28.74 5.45
C LYS A 287 -20.85 30.11 5.95
N GLU A 288 -19.94 31.04 6.17
CA GLU A 288 -20.28 32.40 6.64
C GLU A 288 -21.16 33.12 5.64
N ARG A 289 -20.82 33.07 4.34
CA ARG A 289 -21.64 33.69 3.29
C ARG A 289 -23.03 33.08 3.23
N TRP A 290 -23.12 31.76 3.35
CA TRP A 290 -24.38 31.02 3.41
C TRP A 290 -25.24 31.48 4.58
N MET A 291 -24.65 31.55 5.77
CA MET A 291 -25.32 32.00 6.98
C MET A 291 -25.79 33.46 6.87
N SER A 292 -24.97 34.36 6.31
CA SER A 292 -25.34 35.76 6.07
C SER A 292 -26.57 35.87 5.16
N ILE A 293 -26.63 35.11 4.05
CA ILE A 293 -27.79 35.12 3.15
C ILE A 293 -29.05 34.66 3.89
N LEU A 294 -28.94 33.64 4.74
CA LEU A 294 -30.08 33.20 5.56
C LEU A 294 -30.53 34.28 6.55
N TYR A 295 -29.60 34.95 7.25
CA TYR A 295 -29.94 36.02 8.19
C TYR A 295 -30.55 37.24 7.51
N GLU A 296 -29.98 37.67 6.37
CA GLU A 296 -30.44 38.83 5.59
C GLU A 296 -31.88 38.66 5.10
N HIS A 297 -32.25 37.46 4.65
CA HIS A 297 -33.54 37.23 3.98
C HIS A 297 -34.62 36.60 4.85
N CYS A 298 -34.26 35.82 5.88
CA CYS A 298 -35.23 35.05 6.66
C CYS A 298 -35.58 35.64 8.04
N GLY A 299 -34.75 36.54 8.60
CA GLY A 299 -34.95 37.07 9.95
C GLY A 299 -34.83 36.04 11.08
N ILE A 300 -34.60 36.52 12.31
CA ILE A 300 -34.40 35.69 13.50
C ILE A 300 -35.78 35.31 14.07
N GLY A 301 -36.36 34.14 13.75
CA GLY A 301 -37.61 33.76 14.44
C GLY A 301 -38.41 32.52 14.01
N SER A 302 -38.20 31.93 12.83
CA SER A 302 -38.95 30.71 12.46
C SER A 302 -38.31 29.44 13.04
N LYS A 303 -39.09 28.61 13.75
CA LYS A 303 -38.65 27.31 14.29
C LYS A 303 -38.20 26.33 13.20
N ASP A 304 -38.83 26.38 12.02
CA ASP A 304 -38.49 25.52 10.87
C ASP A 304 -37.13 25.91 10.26
N ILE A 305 -36.80 27.21 10.32
CA ILE A 305 -35.48 27.73 9.91
C ILE A 305 -34.39 27.32 10.90
N GLY A 306 -34.73 27.17 12.19
CA GLY A 306 -33.82 26.69 13.23
C GLY A 306 -33.34 25.25 13.02
N SER A 307 -34.24 24.32 12.67
CA SER A 307 -33.88 22.92 12.38
C SER A 307 -32.99 22.81 11.14
N ASN A 308 -33.38 23.47 10.05
CA ASN A 308 -32.62 23.46 8.80
C ASN A 308 -31.25 24.14 8.93
N LYS A 309 -31.14 25.20 9.74
CA LYS A 309 -29.86 25.83 10.09
C LYS A 309 -28.92 24.86 10.79
N ASN A 310 -29.42 24.07 11.73
CA ASN A 310 -28.61 23.06 12.43
C ASN A 310 -28.17 21.94 11.48
N ASP A 311 -29.05 21.47 10.59
CA ASP A 311 -28.71 20.47 9.58
C ASP A 311 -27.64 20.93 8.60
N ILE A 312 -27.73 22.18 8.13
CA ILE A 312 -26.72 22.79 7.25
C ILE A 312 -25.40 22.97 8.00
N THR A 313 -25.45 23.45 9.24
CA THR A 313 -24.24 23.62 10.07
C THR A 313 -23.55 22.28 10.34
N ASN A 314 -24.31 21.24 10.66
CA ASN A 314 -23.81 19.88 10.87
C ASN A 314 -23.21 19.30 9.58
N ALA A 315 -23.84 19.52 8.43
CA ALA A 315 -23.31 19.08 7.14
C ALA A 315 -22.00 19.81 6.79
N LEU A 316 -21.92 21.12 7.02
CA LEU A 316 -20.70 21.93 6.81
C LEU A 316 -19.56 21.51 7.74
N GLN A 317 -19.87 21.23 9.00
CA GLN A 317 -18.90 20.71 9.96
C GLN A 317 -18.44 19.29 9.60
N GLY A 318 -19.35 18.45 9.12
CA GLY A 318 -19.05 17.12 8.57
C GLY A 318 -18.13 17.19 7.35
N MET A 319 -18.29 18.19 6.48
CA MET A 319 -17.39 18.43 5.35
C MET A 319 -15.99 18.85 5.80
N SER A 320 -15.87 19.78 6.75
CA SER A 320 -14.58 20.22 7.29
C SER A 320 -13.78 19.06 7.90
N LEU A 321 -14.44 18.24 8.74
CA LEU A 321 -13.84 17.01 9.29
C LEU A 321 -13.49 15.99 8.20
N GLY A 322 -14.30 15.91 7.15
CA GLY A 322 -14.04 15.06 5.99
C GLY A 322 -12.79 15.49 5.21
N THR A 323 -12.60 16.81 5.03
CA THR A 323 -11.42 17.39 4.35
C THR A 323 -10.13 17.08 5.10
N GLU A 324 -10.12 17.24 6.43
CA GLU A 324 -8.94 16.92 7.24
C GLU A 324 -8.55 15.44 7.15
N LYS A 325 -9.55 14.54 7.16
CA LYS A 325 -9.33 13.10 6.98
C LYS A 325 -8.86 12.74 5.57
N LEU A 326 -9.31 13.46 4.54
CA LEU A 326 -8.86 13.30 3.16
C LEU A 326 -7.40 13.76 3.00
N TYR A 327 -7.01 14.85 3.65
CA TYR A 327 -5.62 15.31 3.68
C TYR A 327 -4.68 14.24 4.22
N LEU A 328 -5.00 13.69 5.39
CA LEU A 328 -4.21 12.60 5.99
C LEU A 328 -4.05 11.41 5.03
N ASP A 329 -5.11 11.04 4.31
CA ASP A 329 -5.03 9.95 3.32
C ASP A 329 -4.13 10.31 2.13
N GLN A 330 -4.25 11.53 1.59
CA GLN A 330 -3.43 11.98 0.46
C GLN A 330 -1.95 12.05 0.83
N THR A 331 -1.61 12.61 1.99
CA THR A 331 -0.22 12.65 2.48
C THR A 331 0.33 11.24 2.70
N GLN A 332 -0.45 10.33 3.29
CA GLN A 332 -0.02 8.94 3.44
C GLN A 332 0.20 8.23 2.10
N ARG A 333 -0.62 8.51 1.08
CA ARG A 333 -0.43 7.94 -0.27
C ARG A 333 0.87 8.43 -0.89
N VAL A 334 1.13 9.74 -0.83
CA VAL A 334 2.39 10.33 -1.32
C VAL A 334 3.58 9.72 -0.58
N ASP A 335 3.49 9.60 0.75
CA ASP A 335 4.54 9.00 1.57
C ASP A 335 4.79 7.53 1.27
N GLN A 336 3.76 6.77 0.94
CA GLN A 336 3.92 5.37 0.54
C GLN A 336 4.57 5.27 -0.84
N GLN A 337 4.03 5.97 -1.82
CA GLN A 337 4.53 5.94 -3.19
C GLN A 337 5.97 6.45 -3.28
N GLN A 338 6.31 7.52 -2.56
CA GLN A 338 7.69 8.04 -2.56
C GLN A 338 8.67 7.05 -1.92
N ARG A 339 8.28 6.30 -0.89
CA ARG A 339 9.15 5.28 -0.28
C ARG A 339 9.44 4.15 -1.27
N ASP A 340 8.41 3.69 -1.98
CA ASP A 340 8.55 2.64 -2.99
C ASP A 340 9.44 3.12 -4.15
N LEU A 341 9.24 4.35 -4.63
CA LEU A 341 10.10 4.97 -5.65
C LEU A 341 11.55 5.15 -5.18
N ASN A 342 11.75 5.67 -3.96
CA ASN A 342 13.09 5.89 -3.40
C ASN A 342 13.84 4.55 -3.21
N ARG A 343 13.13 3.48 -2.80
CA ARG A 343 13.72 2.13 -2.75
C ARG A 343 14.15 1.65 -4.13
N ASP A 344 13.33 1.92 -5.15
CA ASP A 344 13.63 1.54 -6.53
C ASP A 344 14.82 2.32 -7.09
N PHE A 345 14.92 3.63 -6.82
CA PHE A 345 16.07 4.47 -7.24
C PHE A 345 17.40 4.02 -6.62
N ARG A 346 17.37 3.52 -5.37
CA ARG A 346 18.57 3.06 -4.65
C ARG A 346 18.84 1.57 -4.81
N SER A 347 18.08 0.88 -5.66
CA SER A 347 18.22 -0.54 -5.86
C SER A 347 19.47 -0.87 -6.67
N THR A 348 20.43 -1.56 -6.05
CA THR A 348 21.61 -2.12 -6.73
C THR A 348 21.22 -3.08 -7.87
N ASN A 349 20.03 -3.70 -7.78
CA ASN A 349 19.54 -4.62 -8.81
C ASN A 349 19.20 -3.86 -10.11
N ARG A 350 18.56 -2.69 -10.01
CA ARG A 350 18.30 -1.88 -11.21
C ARG A 350 19.58 -1.40 -11.87
N MET A 351 20.58 -1.02 -11.07
CA MET A 351 21.90 -0.63 -11.58
C MET A 351 22.59 -1.81 -12.27
N ARG A 352 22.56 -3.01 -11.67
CA ARG A 352 23.07 -4.23 -12.27
C ARG A 352 22.41 -4.52 -13.61
N ASP A 353 21.09 -4.48 -13.66
CA ASP A 353 20.33 -4.81 -14.86
C ASP A 353 20.63 -3.80 -15.99
N ALA A 354 20.76 -2.50 -15.66
CA ALA A 354 21.14 -1.46 -16.62
C ALA A 354 22.60 -1.58 -17.12
N LEU A 355 23.51 -2.04 -16.26
CA LEU A 355 24.93 -2.20 -16.59
C LEU A 355 25.28 -3.59 -17.13
N MET A 356 24.33 -4.52 -17.23
CA MET A 356 24.62 -5.93 -17.52
C MET A 356 25.40 -6.11 -18.83
N ASN A 357 25.04 -5.37 -19.88
CA ASN A 357 25.74 -5.43 -21.16
C ASN A 357 27.20 -4.96 -21.04
N ALA A 358 27.43 -3.85 -20.34
CA ALA A 358 28.78 -3.32 -20.11
C ALA A 358 29.63 -4.26 -19.23
N TYR A 359 29.00 -4.93 -18.27
CA TYR A 359 29.64 -5.97 -17.47
C TYR A 359 30.00 -7.20 -18.29
N GLN A 360 29.13 -7.62 -19.20
CA GLN A 360 29.39 -8.75 -20.09
C GLN A 360 30.55 -8.44 -21.03
N GLU A 361 30.54 -7.29 -21.69
CA GLU A 361 31.65 -6.79 -22.53
C GLU A 361 32.97 -6.77 -21.76
N ALA A 362 32.98 -6.18 -20.56
CA ALA A 362 34.18 -6.13 -19.72
C ALA A 362 34.65 -7.52 -19.22
N SER A 363 33.78 -8.52 -19.21
CA SER A 363 34.11 -9.90 -18.84
C SER A 363 34.66 -10.72 -20.01
N ASP A 364 34.28 -10.33 -21.23
CA ASP A 364 34.66 -10.97 -22.49
C ASP A 364 35.93 -10.35 -23.08
N GLU A 365 36.35 -9.16 -22.61
CA GLU A 365 37.68 -8.63 -22.86
C GLU A 365 38.75 -9.69 -22.52
N THR A 366 39.50 -10.15 -23.52
CA THR A 366 40.74 -10.90 -23.31
C THR A 366 41.79 -9.91 -22.82
N GLY A 367 42.30 -10.13 -21.60
CA GLY A 367 43.16 -9.18 -20.90
C GLY A 367 44.29 -8.61 -21.76
N LEU A 368 44.59 -7.32 -21.55
CA LEU A 368 45.79 -6.66 -22.04
C LEU A 368 47.06 -7.35 -21.51
#